data_AF-A0A968M9N4-F1
#
_entry.id   AF-A0A968M9N4-F1
#
_cell.length_a   1.000
_cell.length_b   1.000
_cell.length_c   1.000
_cell.angle_alpha   90.00
_cell.angle_beta   90.00
_cell.angle_gamma   90.00
#
_symmetry.space_group_name_H-M   'P 1'
#
loop_
_entity.id
_entity.type
_entity.pdbx_description
1 polymer ?
#
loop_
_entity_poly.entity_id
_entity_poly.type
_entity_poly.pdbx_seq_one_letter_code
_entity_poly.pdbx_strand_id
1 'polypeptide(L)'
;MAEAVMPLRVRVDAAWLEFNFFKAAATSDERIIEGLNLAATAPFGMGDRLTWLADVPVGQRCGEALLAELERTLPQLPANSHLLFTAKTKPDGRLKAVKLLQNGPPFRSFRPFRPGIRTRSRRRWFGGPRPRGFNSREGRQEALVEAIGGDLRRMATELAKLHLYAGERPVTAADVQGLVFSGAARYGS
;
A
#
# COMPACT_ATOMS: atom_id res chain seq x y z
N MET A 1 2.78 -0.48 -2.50
CA MET A 1 1.40 -1.00 -2.59
C MET A 1 1.33 -2.49 -2.27
N ALA A 2 2.19 -3.34 -2.84
CA ALA A 2 2.19 -4.79 -2.56
C ALA A 2 2.24 -5.15 -1.06
N GLU A 3 3.13 -4.52 -0.28
CA GLU A 3 3.29 -4.78 1.15
C GLU A 3 2.03 -4.45 1.98
N ALA A 4 1.28 -3.42 1.57
CA ALA A 4 0.05 -3.03 2.25
C ALA A 4 -1.12 -4.00 2.03
N VAL A 5 -1.05 -4.84 1.00
CA VAL A 5 -2.08 -5.83 0.65
C VAL A 5 -1.83 -7.17 1.35
N MET A 6 -0.61 -7.42 1.82
CA MET A 6 -0.23 -8.68 2.48
C MET A 6 -1.13 -9.10 3.65
N PRO A 7 -1.59 -8.19 4.53
CA PRO A 7 -2.49 -8.57 5.63
C PRO A 7 -3.86 -9.07 5.18
N LEU A 8 -4.34 -8.64 4.00
CA LEU A 8 -5.58 -9.16 3.39
C LEU A 8 -5.29 -10.44 2.62
N ARG A 9 -4.16 -10.50 1.93
CA ARG A 9 -3.77 -11.66 1.13
C ARG A 9 -3.63 -12.93 1.96
N VAL A 10 -3.08 -12.82 3.18
CA VAL A 10 -2.87 -13.98 4.06
C VAL A 10 -4.16 -14.56 4.65
N ARG A 11 -5.29 -13.84 4.54
CA ARG A 11 -6.61 -14.31 4.99
C ARG A 11 -7.31 -15.20 3.97
N VAL A 12 -6.85 -15.16 2.72
CA VAL A 12 -7.33 -16.07 1.69
C VAL A 12 -6.63 -17.41 1.90
N ASP A 13 -7.42 -18.47 2.09
CA ASP A 13 -6.88 -19.82 2.27
C ASP A 13 -6.14 -20.27 1.00
N ALA A 14 -4.97 -20.90 1.18
CA ALA A 14 -4.15 -21.38 0.08
C ALA A 14 -4.83 -22.46 -0.76
N ALA A 15 -5.66 -23.31 -0.15
CA ALA A 15 -6.42 -24.35 -0.85
C ALA A 15 -7.52 -23.77 -1.76
N TRP A 16 -8.02 -22.56 -1.43
CA TRP A 16 -9.13 -21.91 -2.14
C TRP A 16 -8.70 -20.66 -2.91
N LEU A 17 -7.39 -20.51 -3.12
CA LEU A 17 -6.79 -19.30 -3.68
C LEU A 17 -7.37 -18.92 -5.05
N GLU A 18 -7.56 -19.91 -5.92
CA GLU A 18 -8.03 -19.72 -7.30
C GLU A 18 -9.48 -19.23 -7.35
N PHE A 19 -10.28 -19.53 -6.32
CA PHE A 19 -11.69 -19.15 -6.23
C PHE A 19 -11.88 -17.84 -5.47
N ASN A 20 -11.07 -17.61 -4.45
CA ASN A 20 -11.25 -16.53 -3.49
C ASN A 20 -10.32 -15.34 -3.72
N PHE A 21 -9.41 -15.41 -4.69
CA PHE A 21 -8.57 -14.27 -5.05
C PHE A 21 -8.73 -13.86 -6.50
N PHE A 22 -9.19 -12.62 -6.67
CA PHE A 22 -9.26 -11.98 -7.97
C PHE A 22 -8.41 -10.72 -7.97
N LYS A 23 -7.58 -10.55 -9.00
CA LYS A 23 -6.86 -9.30 -9.24
C LYS A 23 -6.89 -8.95 -10.70
N ALA A 24 -7.35 -7.74 -11.02
CA ALA A 24 -7.31 -7.24 -12.38
C ALA A 24 -7.11 -5.73 -12.43
N ALA A 25 -6.59 -5.24 -13.55
CA ALA A 25 -6.75 -3.83 -13.90
C ALA A 25 -8.23 -3.56 -14.24
N ALA A 26 -8.80 -2.52 -13.65
CA ALA A 26 -10.20 -2.15 -13.79
C ALA A 26 -10.29 -0.68 -14.22
N THR A 27 -9.87 -0.43 -15.46
CA THR A 27 -9.80 0.91 -16.06
C THR A 27 -11.11 1.35 -16.72
N SER A 28 -12.08 0.45 -16.87
CA SER A 28 -13.43 0.70 -17.38
C SER A 28 -14.49 0.39 -16.33
N ASP A 29 -15.68 0.99 -16.49
CA ASP A 29 -16.79 0.83 -15.55
C ASP A 29 -17.29 -0.62 -15.52
N GLU A 30 -17.32 -1.31 -16.66
CA GLU A 30 -17.74 -2.73 -16.76
C GLU A 30 -16.83 -3.64 -15.93
N ARG A 31 -15.50 -3.41 -16.00
CA ARG A 31 -14.53 -4.18 -15.21
C ARG A 31 -14.65 -3.90 -13.72
N ILE A 32 -15.06 -2.69 -13.34
CA ILE A 32 -15.33 -2.37 -11.94
C ILE A 32 -16.60 -3.10 -11.46
N ILE A 33 -17.66 -3.08 -12.26
CA ILE A 33 -18.93 -3.76 -11.98
C ILE A 33 -18.74 -5.27 -11.86
N GLU A 34 -17.95 -5.89 -12.74
CA GLU A 34 -17.59 -7.31 -12.63
C GLU A 34 -16.90 -7.61 -11.29
N GLY A 35 -15.95 -6.77 -10.88
CA GLY A 35 -15.30 -6.88 -9.58
C GLY A 35 -16.27 -6.72 -8.40
N LEU A 36 -17.22 -5.79 -8.50
CA LEU A 36 -18.27 -5.59 -7.50
C LEU A 36 -19.13 -6.86 -7.35
N ASN A 37 -19.56 -7.45 -8.46
CA ASN A 37 -20.35 -8.68 -8.46
C ASN A 37 -19.57 -9.86 -7.85
N LEU A 38 -18.29 -9.98 -8.17
CA LEU A 38 -17.42 -11.00 -7.57
C LEU A 38 -17.25 -10.79 -6.06
N ALA A 39 -17.10 -9.55 -5.59
CA ALA A 39 -16.98 -9.24 -4.17
C ALA A 39 -18.29 -9.46 -3.41
N ALA A 40 -19.44 -9.26 -4.05
CA ALA A 40 -20.75 -9.52 -3.44
C ALA A 40 -21.03 -11.02 -3.22
N THR A 41 -20.26 -11.91 -3.84
CA THR A 41 -20.40 -13.35 -3.66
C THR A 41 -19.60 -13.81 -2.44
N ALA A 42 -20.20 -14.67 -1.62
CA ALA A 42 -19.52 -15.28 -0.48
C ALA A 42 -18.26 -16.06 -0.90
N PRO A 43 -17.21 -16.12 -0.06
CA PRO A 43 -16.05 -16.96 -0.33
C PRO A 43 -16.44 -18.43 -0.45
N PHE A 44 -15.72 -19.14 -1.29
CA PHE A 44 -15.86 -20.58 -1.46
C PHE A 44 -15.03 -21.31 -0.41
N GLY A 45 -15.62 -22.29 0.29
CA GLY A 45 -14.91 -23.08 1.29
C GLY A 45 -14.47 -22.24 2.50
N MET A 46 -13.19 -22.38 2.87
CA MET A 46 -12.61 -21.74 4.05
C MET A 46 -11.86 -20.46 3.71
N GLY A 47 -11.72 -19.58 4.70
CA GLY A 47 -11.00 -18.31 4.60
C GLY A 47 -11.82 -17.19 3.98
N ASP A 48 -11.14 -16.09 3.68
CA ASP A 48 -11.75 -14.88 3.13
C ASP A 48 -11.63 -14.82 1.60
N ARG A 49 -12.48 -13.99 0.98
CA ARG A 49 -12.34 -13.55 -0.42
C ARG A 49 -11.63 -12.21 -0.50
N LEU A 50 -10.75 -12.05 -1.50
CA LEU A 50 -10.11 -10.78 -1.82
C LEU A 50 -10.29 -10.48 -3.32
N THR A 51 -11.06 -9.44 -3.60
CA THR A 51 -11.21 -8.86 -4.93
C THR A 51 -10.40 -7.57 -5.02
N TRP A 52 -9.33 -7.57 -5.80
CA TRP A 52 -8.43 -6.43 -5.98
C TRP A 52 -8.57 -5.82 -7.37
N LEU A 53 -9.19 -4.64 -7.43
CA LEU A 53 -9.27 -3.84 -8.65
C LEU A 53 -8.17 -2.76 -8.67
N ALA A 54 -7.27 -2.91 -9.62
CA ALA A 54 -6.11 -2.05 -9.81
C ALA A 54 -6.35 -0.96 -10.86
N ASP A 55 -5.67 0.17 -10.68
CA ASP A 55 -5.72 1.33 -11.57
C ASP A 55 -7.14 1.87 -11.81
N VAL A 56 -7.97 1.86 -10.75
CA VAL A 56 -9.38 2.28 -10.87
C VAL A 56 -9.51 3.79 -11.11
N PRO A 57 -10.36 4.23 -12.07
CA PRO A 57 -10.62 5.64 -12.35
C PRO A 57 -11.59 6.28 -11.35
N VAL A 58 -12.28 5.50 -10.50
CA VAL A 58 -13.35 5.94 -9.58
C VAL A 58 -12.93 7.11 -8.65
N GLY A 59 -11.62 7.23 -8.38
CA GLY A 59 -11.05 8.33 -7.61
C GLY A 59 -10.93 9.67 -8.36
N GLN A 60 -11.12 9.68 -9.68
CA GLN A 60 -11.02 10.87 -10.55
C GLN A 60 -12.32 11.14 -11.32
N ARG A 61 -13.02 10.08 -11.72
CA ARG A 61 -14.30 10.13 -12.44
C ARG A 61 -15.13 8.92 -12.07
N CYS A 62 -16.43 9.09 -12.00
CA CYS A 62 -17.38 8.01 -11.78
C CYS A 62 -18.69 8.41 -12.46
N GLY A 63 -19.12 7.63 -13.45
CA GLY A 63 -20.44 7.82 -14.06
C GLY A 63 -21.56 7.53 -13.06
N GLU A 64 -22.78 8.00 -13.37
CA GLU A 64 -23.94 7.78 -12.50
C GLU A 64 -24.29 6.31 -12.35
N ALA A 65 -24.23 5.53 -13.43
CA ALA A 65 -24.49 4.09 -13.40
C ALA A 65 -23.50 3.34 -12.48
N LEU A 66 -22.20 3.63 -12.59
CA LEU A 66 -21.21 3.04 -11.71
C LEU A 66 -21.39 3.48 -10.24
N LEU A 67 -21.75 4.74 -10.02
CA LEU A 67 -22.03 5.22 -8.66
C LEU A 67 -23.21 4.46 -8.04
N ALA A 68 -24.30 4.26 -8.79
CA ALA A 68 -25.45 3.50 -8.34
C ALA A 68 -25.09 2.05 -7.99
N GLU A 69 -24.24 1.40 -8.80
CA GLU A 69 -23.75 0.05 -8.51
C GLU A 69 -22.89 -0.02 -7.26
N LEU A 70 -22.05 0.99 -7.01
CA LEU A 70 -21.28 1.10 -5.77
C LEU A 70 -22.19 1.25 -4.55
N GLU A 71 -23.17 2.14 -4.62
CA GLU A 71 -24.14 2.40 -3.54
C GLU A 71 -24.97 1.14 -3.22
N ARG A 72 -25.37 0.40 -4.26
CA ARG A 72 -26.11 -0.86 -4.13
C ARG A 72 -25.27 -1.98 -3.54
N THR A 73 -24.01 -2.12 -3.97
CA THR A 73 -23.21 -3.32 -3.69
C THR A 73 -22.45 -3.23 -2.38
N LEU A 74 -21.84 -2.09 -2.06
CA LEU A 74 -20.96 -1.97 -0.89
C LEU A 74 -21.63 -2.34 0.44
N PRO A 75 -22.90 -1.97 0.72
CA PRO A 75 -23.57 -2.36 1.96
C PRO A 75 -23.89 -3.86 2.07
N GLN A 76 -23.89 -4.58 0.95
CA GLN A 76 -24.26 -6.00 0.88
C GLN A 76 -23.05 -6.93 0.86
N LEU A 77 -21.83 -6.40 0.94
CA LEU A 77 -20.62 -7.23 0.93
C LEU A 77 -20.59 -8.16 2.16
N PRO A 78 -20.36 -9.47 1.97
CA PRO A 78 -20.12 -10.39 3.07
C PRO A 78 -18.96 -9.92 3.96
N ALA A 79 -19.05 -10.16 5.27
CA ALA A 79 -18.03 -9.71 6.23
C ALA A 79 -16.62 -10.30 5.96
N ASN A 80 -16.57 -11.48 5.33
CA ASN A 80 -15.36 -12.19 4.92
C ASN A 80 -15.04 -12.01 3.42
N SER A 81 -15.61 -10.99 2.77
CA SER A 81 -15.29 -10.59 1.40
C SER A 81 -14.70 -9.18 1.37
N HIS A 82 -13.45 -9.08 0.96
CA HIS A 82 -12.69 -7.83 0.95
C HIS A 82 -12.56 -7.28 -0.46
N LEU A 83 -13.07 -6.06 -0.67
CA LEU A 83 -12.91 -5.31 -1.90
C LEU A 83 -11.80 -4.28 -1.74
N LEU A 84 -10.78 -4.36 -2.61
CA LEU A 84 -9.65 -3.44 -2.61
C LEU A 84 -9.59 -2.65 -3.92
N PHE A 85 -9.73 -1.33 -3.78
CA PHE A 85 -9.48 -0.38 -4.85
C PHE A 85 -8.10 0.25 -4.72
N THR A 86 -7.37 0.27 -5.83
CA THR A 86 -6.09 0.96 -5.89
C THR A 86 -6.00 1.85 -7.13
N ALA A 87 -5.46 3.05 -6.95
CA ALA A 87 -5.30 4.04 -8.01
C ALA A 87 -3.91 4.68 -7.94
N LYS A 88 -3.38 5.08 -9.10
CA LYS A 88 -2.08 5.78 -9.20
C LYS A 88 -2.17 7.23 -8.75
N THR A 89 -3.35 7.84 -8.86
CA THR A 89 -3.59 9.25 -8.58
C THR A 89 -4.31 9.45 -7.25
N LYS A 90 -4.14 10.63 -6.65
CA LYS A 90 -4.84 11.02 -5.42
C LYS A 90 -6.34 11.13 -5.71
N PRO A 91 -7.22 10.43 -4.99
CA PRO A 91 -8.67 10.59 -5.17
C PRO A 91 -9.13 12.03 -4.90
N ASP A 92 -10.05 12.53 -5.73
CA ASP A 92 -10.71 13.82 -5.53
C ASP A 92 -11.83 13.68 -4.49
N GLY A 93 -11.61 14.24 -3.30
CA GLY A 93 -12.56 14.20 -2.19
C GLY A 93 -13.88 14.94 -2.42
N ARG A 94 -14.01 15.70 -3.52
CA ARG A 94 -15.26 16.35 -3.90
C ARG A 94 -16.26 15.37 -4.53
N LEU A 95 -15.77 14.28 -5.13
CA LEU A 95 -16.60 13.30 -5.84
C LEU A 95 -17.46 12.48 -4.87
N LYS A 96 -18.72 12.25 -5.25
CA LYS A 96 -19.66 11.41 -4.49
C LYS A 96 -19.11 10.00 -4.25
N ALA A 97 -18.55 9.38 -5.29
CA ALA A 97 -17.95 8.04 -5.19
C ALA A 97 -16.80 7.98 -4.17
N VAL A 98 -15.96 9.02 -4.11
CA VAL A 98 -14.86 9.07 -3.13
C VAL A 98 -15.41 9.23 -1.70
N LYS A 99 -16.45 10.05 -1.51
CA LYS A 99 -17.13 10.17 -0.20
C LYS A 99 -17.76 8.85 0.24
N LEU A 100 -18.44 8.16 -0.68
CA LEU A 100 -19.01 6.83 -0.44
C LEU A 100 -17.95 5.84 0.05
N LEU A 101 -16.80 5.79 -0.64
CA LEU A 101 -15.70 4.90 -0.29
C LEU A 101 -14.95 5.30 1.00
N GLN A 102 -14.97 6.58 1.36
CA GLN A 102 -14.37 7.07 2.61
C GLN A 102 -15.26 6.80 3.84
N ASN A 103 -16.58 6.76 3.64
CA ASN A 103 -17.55 6.47 4.70
C ASN A 103 -17.61 4.97 5.03
N GLY A 104 -17.03 4.10 4.20
CA GLY A 104 -16.91 2.66 4.44
C GLY A 104 -15.64 2.26 5.23
N PRO A 105 -15.68 1.24 6.09
CA PRO A 105 -14.50 0.69 6.75
C PRO A 105 -13.70 -0.30 5.87
N PRO A 106 -12.35 -0.33 5.92
CA PRO A 106 -11.40 0.74 6.24
C PRO A 106 -10.79 1.37 4.96
N PHE A 107 -11.04 2.66 4.73
CA PHE A 107 -10.31 3.45 3.72
C PHE A 107 -8.84 3.67 4.12
N ARG A 108 -7.89 3.19 3.31
CA ARG A 108 -6.43 3.40 3.51
C ARG A 108 -5.80 4.12 2.32
N SER A 109 -5.33 5.35 2.53
CA SER A 109 -4.58 6.12 1.54
C SER A 109 -3.07 5.90 1.68
N PHE A 110 -2.43 5.43 0.62
CA PHE A 110 -0.97 5.36 0.53
C PHE A 110 -0.46 6.53 -0.31
N ARG A 111 -0.28 7.70 0.32
CA ARG A 111 0.41 8.81 -0.36
C ARG A 111 1.91 8.51 -0.47
N PRO A 112 2.54 8.73 -1.64
CA PRO A 112 3.98 8.93 -1.71
C PRO A 112 4.34 10.15 -0.84
N PHE A 113 5.42 10.04 -0.07
CA PHE A 113 5.85 11.11 0.82
C PHE A 113 6.50 12.25 0.01
N ARG A 114 6.32 13.50 0.45
CA ARG A 114 7.08 14.66 -0.05
C ARG A 114 8.15 15.03 0.99
N PRO A 115 9.43 15.16 0.63
CA PRO A 115 10.46 15.66 1.53
C PRO A 115 10.02 17.00 2.13
N GLY A 116 9.93 17.12 3.47
CA GLY A 116 9.60 18.38 4.16
C GLY A 116 8.56 18.32 5.30
N ILE A 117 7.79 17.23 5.47
CA ILE A 117 6.82 17.11 6.59
C ILE A 117 7.52 16.52 7.82
N ARG A 118 8.11 17.41 8.65
CA ARG A 118 9.14 17.10 9.67
C ARG A 118 8.70 16.27 10.88
N THR A 119 7.42 16.15 11.26
CA THR A 119 7.10 15.67 12.62
C THR A 119 6.19 14.45 12.71
N ARG A 120 5.15 14.31 11.89
CA ARG A 120 4.16 13.22 12.05
C ARG A 120 4.52 11.92 11.31
N SER A 121 5.62 11.92 10.56
CA SER A 121 5.93 10.94 9.52
C SER A 121 6.91 9.85 9.96
N ARG A 122 7.75 10.08 10.99
CA ARG A 122 8.86 9.17 11.37
C ARG A 122 8.41 7.75 11.73
N ARG A 123 7.27 7.57 12.41
CA ARG A 123 6.73 6.24 12.74
C ARG A 123 6.40 5.39 11.49
N ARG A 124 5.99 6.03 10.39
CA ARG A 124 5.64 5.34 9.14
C ARG A 124 6.88 4.87 8.37
N TRP A 125 8.00 5.58 8.49
CA TRP A 125 9.28 5.22 7.86
C TRP A 125 10.00 4.08 8.60
N PHE A 126 9.85 4.01 9.91
CA PHE A 126 10.61 3.10 10.77
C PHE A 126 9.72 2.05 11.46
N GLY A 127 8.57 1.73 10.89
CA GLY A 127 7.64 0.73 11.43
C GLY A 127 8.14 -0.72 11.35
N GLY A 128 9.21 -0.98 10.58
CA GLY A 128 9.80 -2.31 10.40
C GLY A 128 10.94 -2.66 11.36
N PRO A 129 11.56 -3.85 11.20
CA PRO A 129 12.73 -4.28 11.95
C PRO A 129 13.87 -3.30 11.76
N ARG A 130 14.58 -2.98 12.84
CA ARG A 130 15.68 -2.01 12.83
C ARG A 130 16.94 -2.62 13.43
N PRO A 131 18.13 -2.31 12.89
CA PRO A 131 19.37 -2.69 13.52
C PRO A 131 19.52 -2.05 14.90
N ARG A 132 20.20 -2.76 15.80
CA ARG A 132 20.41 -2.34 17.19
C ARG A 132 21.12 -0.98 17.21
N GLY A 133 20.63 -0.02 18.01
CA GLY A 133 21.20 1.35 18.10
C GLY A 133 20.70 2.36 17.05
N PHE A 134 19.84 1.96 16.10
CA PHE A 134 19.28 2.86 15.09
C PHE A 134 18.20 3.81 15.65
N ASN A 135 17.64 3.52 16.82
CA ASN A 135 16.49 4.25 17.40
C ASN A 135 16.81 5.61 18.03
N SER A 136 18.08 5.97 18.24
CA SER A 136 18.43 6.97 19.27
C SER A 136 19.06 8.29 18.81
N ARG A 137 19.26 8.55 17.50
CA ARG A 137 19.74 9.87 17.05
C ARG A 137 19.08 10.36 15.76
N GLU A 138 18.44 11.52 15.86
CA GLU A 138 17.70 12.19 14.78
C GLU A 138 18.53 12.36 13.49
N GLY A 139 19.83 12.61 13.61
CA GLY A 139 20.71 12.84 12.45
C GLY A 139 20.88 11.63 11.51
N ARG A 140 20.76 10.39 11.99
CA ARG A 140 20.89 9.19 11.10
C ARG A 140 19.63 8.95 10.28
N GLN A 141 18.47 9.24 10.87
CA GLN A 141 17.19 9.14 10.19
C GLN A 141 17.05 10.24 9.14
N GLU A 142 17.55 11.44 9.44
CA GLU A 142 17.57 12.57 8.50
C GLU A 142 18.49 12.31 7.32
N ALA A 143 19.74 11.88 7.56
CA ALA A 143 20.67 11.53 6.49
C ALA A 143 20.12 10.44 5.56
N LEU A 144 19.41 9.44 6.10
CA LEU A 144 18.80 8.37 5.31
C LEU A 144 17.58 8.86 4.51
N VAL A 145 16.74 9.72 5.09
CA VAL A 145 15.59 10.31 4.38
C VAL A 145 16.04 11.27 3.29
N GLU A 146 17.09 12.06 3.53
CA GLU A 146 17.70 12.98 2.57
C GLU A 146 18.33 12.22 1.40
N ALA A 147 19.10 11.16 1.68
CA ALA A 147 19.74 10.34 0.65
C ALA A 147 18.74 9.54 -0.22
N ILE A 148 17.55 9.20 0.31
CA ILE A 148 16.54 8.38 -0.38
C ILE A 148 15.45 9.23 -1.05
N GLY A 149 15.32 10.51 -0.70
CA GLY A 149 14.47 11.47 -1.41
C GLY A 149 12.96 11.20 -1.34
N GLY A 150 12.48 10.40 -0.40
CA GLY A 150 11.04 10.11 -0.25
C GLY A 150 10.56 8.75 -0.79
N ASP A 151 11.45 7.91 -1.34
CA ASP A 151 11.11 6.57 -1.82
C ASP A 151 11.03 5.54 -0.69
N LEU A 152 9.80 5.23 -0.26
CA LEU A 152 9.51 4.25 0.81
C LEU A 152 9.94 2.82 0.44
N ARG A 153 9.93 2.45 -0.86
CA ARG A 153 10.35 1.11 -1.30
C ARG A 153 11.86 0.99 -1.22
N ARG A 154 12.58 2.02 -1.66
CA ARG A 154 14.04 2.10 -1.52
C ARG A 154 14.45 2.10 -0.04
N MET A 155 13.72 2.81 0.83
CA MET A 155 13.97 2.78 2.28
C MET A 155 13.93 1.38 2.88
N ALA A 156 12.90 0.58 2.57
CA ALA A 156 12.81 -0.78 3.11
C ALA A 156 14.03 -1.64 2.71
N THR A 157 14.45 -1.54 1.45
CA THR A 157 15.65 -2.22 0.94
C THR A 157 16.92 -1.72 1.60
N GLU A 158 17.10 -0.41 1.76
CA GLU A 158 18.30 0.16 2.39
C GLU A 158 18.37 -0.16 3.89
N LEU A 159 17.24 -0.17 4.60
CA LEU A 159 17.20 -0.61 6.01
C LEU A 159 17.56 -2.10 6.16
N ALA A 160 17.08 -2.97 5.25
CA ALA A 160 17.45 -4.38 5.25
C ALA A 160 18.95 -4.59 4.98
N LYS A 161 19.53 -3.85 4.02
CA LYS A 161 20.98 -3.85 3.77
C LYS A 161 21.78 -3.37 4.97
N LEU A 162 21.34 -2.29 5.61
CA LEU A 162 21.99 -1.77 6.82
C LEU A 162 21.91 -2.78 7.97
N HIS A 163 20.80 -3.49 8.11
CA HIS A 163 20.66 -4.55 9.10
C HIS A 163 21.63 -5.71 8.84
N LEU A 164 21.70 -6.19 7.60
CA LEU A 164 22.62 -7.26 7.20
C LEU A 164 24.10 -6.85 7.34
N TYR A 165 24.44 -5.62 6.96
CA TYR A 165 25.80 -5.08 7.01
C TYR A 165 26.28 -4.78 8.45
N ALA A 166 25.37 -4.37 9.32
CA ALA A 166 25.71 -4.08 10.70
C ALA A 166 25.73 -5.34 11.57
N GLY A 167 24.87 -6.33 11.27
CA GLY A 167 24.68 -7.48 12.14
C GLY A 167 24.33 -7.02 13.57
N GLU A 168 25.18 -7.39 14.53
CA GLU A 168 25.04 -7.04 15.95
C GLU A 168 25.64 -5.67 16.32
N ARG A 169 26.40 -5.03 15.42
CA ARG A 169 27.09 -3.76 15.70
C ARG A 169 26.16 -2.55 15.52
N PRO A 170 26.34 -1.47 16.28
CA PRO A 170 25.53 -0.27 16.12
C PRO A 170 25.84 0.44 14.79
N VAL A 171 24.78 0.83 14.06
CA VAL A 171 24.88 1.59 12.80
C VAL A 171 25.29 3.04 13.08
N THR A 172 26.35 3.52 12.41
CA THR A 172 26.83 4.90 12.47
C THR A 172 26.31 5.75 11.30
N ALA A 173 26.46 7.08 11.37
CA ALA A 173 26.09 7.97 10.27
C ALA A 173 26.97 7.75 9.02
N ALA A 174 28.24 7.38 9.22
CA ALA A 174 29.16 7.04 8.15
C ALA A 174 28.75 5.74 7.41
N ASP A 175 28.20 4.75 8.13
CA ASP A 175 27.66 3.53 7.50
C ASP A 175 26.48 3.84 6.56
N VAL A 176 25.61 4.78 6.96
CA VAL A 176 24.47 5.24 6.14
C VAL A 176 24.96 5.96 4.89
N GLN A 177 25.93 6.87 5.03
CA GLN A 177 26.51 7.57 3.88
C GLN A 177 27.27 6.61 2.95
N GLY A 178 28.00 5.63 3.49
CA GLY A 178 28.72 4.64 2.70
C GLY A 178 27.80 3.73 1.88
N LEU A 179 26.75 3.16 2.48
CA LEU A 179 25.91 2.18 1.77
C LEU A 179 24.88 2.79 0.83
N VAL A 180 24.28 3.92 1.20
CA VAL A 180 23.14 4.48 0.45
C VAL A 180 23.62 5.23 -0.80
N PHE A 181 24.80 5.84 -0.76
CA PHE A 181 25.39 6.54 -1.89
C PHE A 181 26.19 5.62 -2.84
N SER A 182 26.86 4.57 -2.34
CA SER A 182 27.53 3.59 -3.22
C SER A 182 26.57 2.75 -4.07
N GLY A 183 25.31 2.60 -3.66
CA GLY A 183 24.27 1.94 -4.47
C GLY A 183 23.73 2.77 -5.63
N ALA A 184 23.81 4.11 -5.53
CA ALA A 184 23.33 5.02 -6.59
C ALA A 184 24.28 5.05 -7.80
N ALA A 185 25.57 4.80 -7.60
CA ALA A 185 26.58 4.80 -8.66
C ALA A 185 26.52 3.57 -9.59
N ARG A 186 25.74 2.53 -9.26
CA ARG A 186 25.66 1.28 -10.04
C ARG A 186 24.45 1.17 -10.98
N TYR A 187 23.53 2.15 -10.96
CA TYR A 187 22.33 2.16 -11.80
C TYR A 187 22.28 3.35 -12.79
N GLY A 188 23.42 4.03 -12.98
CA GLY A 188 23.58 5.12 -13.93
C GLY A 188 24.76 4.84 -14.86
N SER A 189 24.57 3.91 -15.80
CA SER A 189 25.40 3.74 -17.00
C SER A 189 24.51 3.16 -18.09
#